data_AF-A0A843IY03-F1
#
_entry.id   AF-A0A843IY03-F1
#
_cell.length_a   1.000
_cell.length_b   1.000
_cell.length_c   1.000
_cell.angle_alpha   90.00
_cell.angle_beta   90.00
_cell.angle_gamma   90.00
#
_symmetry.space_group_name_H-M   'P 1'
#
loop_
_entity.id
_entity.type
_entity.pdbx_description
1 polymer ?
#
loop_
_entity_poly.entity_id
_entity_poly.type
_entity_poly.pdbx_seq_one_letter_code
_entity_poly.pdbx_strand_id
1 'polypeptide(L)'
;MELLKAATDLRLWLATAIVLSFLIPESDLPFSTFIIVILMIQMTLSMDGLRLSIQDLGTNRKGALISIFLSYVLNTGVTLLLGSFFIADNIEIWYGWVMLASMPCAIAVVTAAILTNENMETSVLAVTATYVSGLALTPLLSYILIGDAVNPLEILKYIVLFIVIPVILSRFTPRLHMKRSFKVPIINLMMAAMVFCSVNSNRGAMVDDP
;
A
#
# COMPACT_ATOMS: atom_id res chain seq x y z
N MET A 1 -28.34 -5.97 12.28
CA MET A 1 -27.69 -4.63 12.36
C MET A 1 -26.28 -4.74 12.92
N GLU A 2 -26.06 -5.53 13.97
CA GLU A 2 -24.75 -5.89 14.55
C GLU A 2 -23.76 -6.52 13.53
N LEU A 3 -24.18 -7.54 12.79
CA LEU A 3 -23.34 -8.21 11.78
C LEU A 3 -22.87 -7.28 10.66
N LEU A 4 -23.68 -6.29 10.28
CA LEU A 4 -23.34 -5.32 9.24
C LEU A 4 -22.32 -4.29 9.76
N LYS A 5 -22.41 -3.91 11.05
CA LYS A 5 -21.40 -3.08 11.72
C LYS A 5 -20.07 -3.82 11.84
N ALA A 6 -20.10 -5.08 12.28
CA ALA A 6 -18.92 -5.94 12.38
C ALA A 6 -18.24 -6.12 11.00
N ALA A 7 -19.02 -6.35 9.95
CA ALA A 7 -18.49 -6.50 8.58
C ALA A 7 -17.77 -5.24 8.07
N THR A 8 -18.13 -4.05 8.57
CA THR A 8 -17.48 -2.79 8.20
C THR A 8 -16.34 -2.36 9.12
N ASP A 9 -16.16 -3.01 10.28
CA ASP A 9 -15.13 -2.65 11.24
C ASP A 9 -13.78 -3.26 10.87
N LEU A 10 -12.89 -2.44 10.32
CA LEU A 10 -11.54 -2.84 9.92
C LEU A 10 -10.73 -3.42 11.09
N ARG A 11 -10.91 -2.91 12.32
CA ARG A 11 -10.12 -3.36 13.48
C ARG A 11 -10.41 -4.81 13.81
N LEU A 12 -11.70 -5.20 13.73
CA LEU A 12 -12.12 -6.57 13.95
C LEU A 12 -11.49 -7.50 12.91
N TRP A 13 -11.57 -7.13 11.62
CA TRP A 13 -10.98 -7.90 10.52
C TRP A 13 -9.47 -8.11 10.70
N LEU A 14 -8.74 -7.05 11.01
CA LEU A 14 -7.29 -7.13 11.25
C LEU A 14 -6.95 -7.98 12.47
N ALA A 15 -7.66 -7.79 13.60
CA ALA A 15 -7.45 -8.58 14.80
C ALA A 15 -7.73 -10.07 14.53
N THR A 16 -8.82 -10.39 13.83
CA THR A 16 -9.13 -11.78 13.45
C THR A 16 -8.08 -12.37 12.54
N ALA A 17 -7.55 -11.62 11.57
CA ALA A 17 -6.51 -12.09 10.67
C ALA A 17 -5.21 -12.43 11.42
N ILE A 18 -4.79 -11.56 12.34
CA ILE A 18 -3.59 -11.77 13.17
C ILE A 18 -3.79 -12.98 14.08
N VAL A 19 -4.94 -13.11 14.75
CA VAL A 19 -5.20 -14.27 15.62
C VAL A 19 -5.20 -15.56 14.79
N LEU A 20 -5.86 -15.56 13.63
CA LEU A 20 -5.90 -16.73 12.76
C LEU A 20 -4.51 -17.09 12.20
N SER A 21 -3.65 -16.12 11.89
CA SER A 21 -2.32 -16.39 11.34
C SER A 21 -1.41 -17.12 12.32
N PHE A 22 -1.59 -16.93 13.64
CA PHE A 22 -0.84 -17.68 14.65
C PHE A 22 -1.45 -19.04 15.01
N LEU A 23 -2.77 -19.20 14.82
CA LEU A 23 -3.48 -20.45 15.10
C LEU A 23 -3.33 -21.48 13.97
N ILE A 24 -3.27 -21.02 12.72
CA ILE A 24 -3.10 -21.89 11.55
C ILE A 24 -1.60 -22.17 11.37
N PRO A 25 -1.17 -23.45 11.34
CA PRO A 25 0.22 -23.80 11.09
C PRO A 25 0.74 -23.22 9.77
N GLU A 26 2.05 -23.00 9.69
CA GLU A 26 2.68 -22.62 8.42
C GLU A 26 2.33 -23.65 7.35
N SER A 27 1.94 -23.13 6.19
CA SER A 27 1.58 -23.93 5.03
C SER A 27 2.53 -23.59 3.88
N ASP A 28 2.90 -24.58 3.06
CA ASP A 28 3.70 -24.42 1.83
C ASP A 28 2.96 -23.66 0.70
N LEU A 29 1.92 -22.89 1.03
CA LEU A 29 1.20 -22.09 0.08
C LEU A 29 2.08 -20.91 -0.40
N PRO A 30 1.99 -20.53 -1.69
CA PRO A 30 2.74 -19.41 -2.24
C PRO A 30 2.15 -18.06 -1.78
N PHE A 31 2.26 -17.75 -0.49
CA PHE A 31 1.69 -16.55 0.12
C PHE A 31 2.15 -15.26 -0.55
N SER A 32 3.39 -15.19 -1.02
CA SER A 32 3.92 -14.04 -1.78
C SER A 32 3.08 -13.77 -3.03
N THR A 33 2.73 -14.80 -3.80
CA THR A 33 1.87 -14.65 -4.99
C THR A 33 0.46 -14.20 -4.62
N PHE A 34 -0.10 -14.73 -3.53
CA PHE A 34 -1.41 -14.30 -3.06
C PHE A 34 -1.41 -12.84 -2.62
N ILE A 35 -0.40 -12.38 -1.90
CA ILE A 35 -0.25 -10.97 -1.49
C ILE A 35 -0.20 -10.07 -2.73
N ILE A 36 0.61 -10.42 -3.74
CA ILE A 36 0.72 -9.68 -5.00
C ILE A 36 -0.65 -9.58 -5.69
N VAL A 37 -1.39 -10.69 -5.80
CA VAL A 37 -2.72 -10.71 -6.43
C VAL A 37 -3.75 -9.90 -5.64
N ILE A 38 -3.78 -10.04 -4.32
CA ILE A 38 -4.67 -9.30 -3.43
C ILE A 38 -4.38 -7.79 -3.55
N LEU A 39 -3.10 -7.39 -3.53
CA LEU A 39 -2.69 -5.99 -3.72
C LEU A 39 -3.16 -5.44 -5.06
N MET A 40 -2.97 -6.18 -6.15
CA MET A 40 -3.43 -5.74 -7.48
C MET A 40 -4.94 -5.51 -7.51
N ILE A 41 -5.73 -6.47 -7.00
CA ILE A 41 -7.19 -6.34 -6.96
C ILE A 41 -7.60 -5.17 -6.04
N GLN A 42 -6.96 -5.02 -4.88
CA GLN A 42 -7.29 -3.98 -3.92
C GLN A 42 -6.98 -2.59 -4.48
N MET A 43 -5.86 -2.44 -5.21
CA MET A 43 -5.54 -1.22 -5.94
C MET A 43 -6.56 -0.94 -7.04
N THR A 44 -6.94 -1.92 -7.85
CA THR A 44 -7.98 -1.74 -8.88
C THR A 44 -9.30 -1.26 -8.27
N LEU A 45 -9.75 -1.88 -7.18
CA LEU A 45 -10.97 -1.49 -6.48
C LEU A 45 -10.86 -0.11 -5.82
N SER A 46 -9.69 0.24 -5.30
CA SER A 46 -9.45 1.55 -4.69
C SER A 46 -9.40 2.67 -5.74
N MET A 47 -8.90 2.36 -6.94
CA MET A 47 -8.83 3.28 -8.07
C MET A 47 -10.12 3.36 -8.88
N ASP A 48 -11.08 2.48 -8.65
CA ASP A 48 -12.40 2.53 -9.27
C ASP A 48 -13.12 3.84 -8.92
N GLY A 49 -13.40 4.63 -9.95
CA GLY A 49 -13.98 5.98 -9.85
C GLY A 49 -12.96 7.12 -9.89
N LEU A 50 -11.65 6.84 -9.77
CA LEU A 50 -10.60 7.86 -9.85
C LEU A 50 -10.18 8.10 -11.30
N ARG A 51 -10.18 9.36 -11.71
CA ARG A 51 -9.60 9.79 -12.99
C ARG A 51 -8.22 10.40 -12.74
N LEU A 52 -7.17 9.58 -12.81
CA LEU A 52 -5.80 10.12 -12.82
C LEU A 52 -5.62 10.97 -14.08
N SER A 53 -5.63 12.28 -13.91
CA SER A 53 -5.46 13.26 -14.99
C SER A 53 -4.08 13.88 -14.88
N ILE A 54 -3.21 13.53 -15.82
CA ILE A 54 -1.86 14.11 -15.92
C ILE A 54 -1.95 15.57 -16.44
N GLN A 55 -3.02 15.91 -17.17
CA GLN A 55 -3.22 17.25 -17.74
C GLN A 55 -3.43 18.34 -16.69
N ASP A 56 -3.97 18.00 -15.52
CA ASP A 56 -4.27 18.97 -14.46
C ASP A 56 -3.05 19.30 -13.57
N LEU A 57 -1.94 18.57 -13.71
CA LEU A 57 -0.70 18.75 -12.91
C LEU A 57 -0.13 20.18 -12.99
N GLY A 58 -0.43 20.92 -14.08
CA GLY A 58 0.03 22.30 -14.28
C GLY A 58 -0.69 23.33 -13.41
N THR A 59 -1.95 23.10 -13.05
CA THR A 59 -2.81 24.13 -12.43
C THR A 59 -2.57 24.26 -10.92
N ASN A 60 -2.17 23.18 -10.24
CA ASN A 60 -1.88 23.17 -8.79
C ASN A 60 -0.52 22.55 -8.43
N ARG A 61 0.54 23.05 -9.07
CA ARG A 61 1.91 22.55 -8.90
C ARG A 61 2.41 22.63 -7.44
N LYS A 62 2.02 23.67 -6.68
CA LYS A 62 2.45 23.84 -5.29
C LYS A 62 1.92 22.72 -4.39
N GLY A 63 0.63 22.37 -4.53
CA GLY A 63 0.03 21.26 -3.78
C GLY A 63 0.66 19.90 -4.11
N ALA A 64 0.91 19.64 -5.40
CA ALA A 64 1.62 18.43 -5.84
C ALA A 64 3.03 18.32 -5.23
N LEU A 65 3.81 19.39 -5.26
CA LEU A 65 5.17 19.40 -4.72
C LEU A 65 5.19 19.21 -3.20
N ILE A 66 4.26 19.84 -2.47
CA ILE A 66 4.12 19.63 -1.03
C ILE A 66 3.78 18.16 -0.73
N SER A 67 2.89 17.56 -1.52
CA SER A 67 2.49 16.15 -1.35
C SER A 67 3.67 15.19 -1.59
N ILE A 68 4.46 15.43 -2.64
CA ILE A 68 5.69 14.67 -2.91
C ILE A 68 6.68 14.86 -1.75
N PHE A 69 6.91 16.09 -1.31
CA PHE A 69 7.83 16.38 -0.22
C PHE A 69 7.42 15.66 1.08
N LEU A 70 6.15 15.74 1.47
CA LEU A 70 5.67 15.06 2.68
C LEU A 70 5.73 13.53 2.52
N SER A 71 5.46 13.00 1.32
CA SER A 71 5.47 11.56 1.07
C SER A 71 6.87 10.94 1.00
N TYR A 72 7.89 11.69 0.57
CA TYR A 72 9.25 11.14 0.40
C TYR A 72 10.29 11.71 1.35
N VAL A 73 10.06 12.85 1.97
CA VAL A 73 11.00 13.43 2.94
C VAL A 73 10.51 13.17 4.34
N LEU A 74 9.28 13.60 4.66
CA LEU A 74 8.75 13.45 6.01
C LEU A 74 8.44 11.97 6.32
N ASN A 75 7.67 11.28 5.46
CA ASN A 75 7.35 9.87 5.67
C ASN A 75 8.60 9.00 5.71
N THR A 76 9.49 9.13 4.72
CA THR A 76 10.75 8.38 4.68
C THR A 76 11.59 8.68 5.91
N GLY A 77 11.80 9.96 6.24
CA GLY A 77 12.62 10.36 7.40
C GLY A 77 12.09 9.79 8.71
N VAL A 78 10.79 9.92 8.97
CA VAL A 78 10.16 9.38 10.20
C VAL A 78 10.25 7.85 10.22
N THR A 79 9.96 7.18 9.11
CA THR A 79 9.99 5.72 9.01
C THR A 79 11.40 5.18 9.23
N LEU A 80 12.43 5.81 8.65
CA LEU A 80 13.83 5.43 8.85
C LEU A 80 14.33 5.73 10.27
N LEU A 81 13.89 6.83 10.89
CA LEU A 81 14.24 7.13 12.27
C LEU A 81 13.71 6.03 13.22
N LEU A 82 12.48 5.58 13.01
CA LEU A 82 11.92 4.46 13.78
C LEU A 82 12.59 3.13 13.43
N GLY A 83 12.91 2.90 12.15
CA GLY A 83 13.64 1.71 11.71
C GLY A 83 15.09 1.65 12.21
N SER A 84 15.70 2.80 12.53
CA SER A 84 17.13 2.89 12.88
C SER A 84 17.51 2.10 14.12
N PHE A 85 16.55 1.86 15.02
CA PHE A 85 16.73 1.00 16.19
C PHE A 85 17.07 -0.46 15.83
N PHE A 86 16.77 -0.91 14.62
CA PHE A 86 17.01 -2.28 14.17
C PHE A 86 18.31 -2.47 13.38
N ILE A 87 19.06 -1.40 13.10
CA ILE A 87 20.28 -1.48 12.26
C ILE A 87 21.35 -2.38 12.89
N ALA A 88 21.52 -2.32 14.21
CA ALA A 88 22.60 -3.02 14.91
C ALA A 88 22.30 -4.52 15.09
N ASP A 89 21.06 -4.84 15.44
CA ASP A 89 20.70 -6.18 15.91
C ASP A 89 20.00 -7.01 14.82
N ASN A 90 19.29 -6.38 13.88
CA ASN A 90 18.42 -7.06 12.90
C ASN A 90 18.42 -6.36 11.54
N ILE A 91 19.48 -6.58 10.75
CA ILE A 91 19.65 -5.93 9.44
C ILE A 91 18.53 -6.28 8.44
N GLU A 92 17.95 -7.49 8.55
CA GLU A 92 16.82 -7.90 7.69
C GLU A 92 15.54 -7.11 8.00
N ILE A 93 15.28 -6.83 9.29
CA ILE A 93 14.17 -5.97 9.71
C ILE A 93 14.41 -4.53 9.24
N TRP A 94 15.65 -4.04 9.30
CA TRP A 94 16.03 -2.74 8.74
C TRP A 94 15.70 -2.64 7.25
N TYR A 95 15.99 -3.67 6.44
CA TYR A 95 15.62 -3.67 5.02
C TYR A 95 14.11 -3.56 4.82
N GLY A 96 13.31 -4.23 5.65
CA GLY A 96 11.85 -4.06 5.67
C GLY A 96 11.41 -2.61 5.93
N TRP A 97 12.03 -1.94 6.92
CA TRP A 97 11.76 -0.53 7.23
C TRP A 97 12.15 0.41 6.09
N VAL A 98 13.30 0.17 5.45
CA VAL A 98 13.74 0.98 4.31
C VAL A 98 12.82 0.78 3.11
N MET A 99 12.39 -0.46 2.84
CA MET A 99 11.42 -0.75 1.79
C MET A 99 10.10 -0.03 2.06
N LEU A 100 9.59 -0.06 3.29
CA LEU A 100 8.40 0.69 3.70
C LEU A 100 8.57 2.20 3.52
N ALA A 101 9.72 2.75 3.94
CA ALA A 101 10.03 4.18 3.84
C ALA A 101 10.09 4.68 2.38
N SER A 102 10.49 3.81 1.46
CA SER A 102 10.70 4.16 0.05
C SER A 102 9.40 4.19 -0.77
N MET A 103 8.29 3.68 -0.23
CA MET A 103 7.02 3.58 -0.95
C MET A 103 6.28 4.94 -1.04
N PRO A 104 5.57 5.22 -2.14
CA PRO A 104 4.68 6.37 -2.24
C PRO A 104 3.54 6.31 -1.21
N CYS A 105 2.89 7.45 -0.97
CA CYS A 105 1.70 7.49 -0.14
C CYS A 105 0.56 6.60 -0.70
N ALA A 106 -0.26 6.03 0.18
CA ALA A 106 -1.31 5.10 -0.22
C ALA A 106 -2.48 5.81 -0.96
N ILE A 107 -3.06 5.14 -1.98
CA ILE A 107 -4.31 5.60 -2.66
C ILE A 107 -5.45 5.85 -1.68
N ALA A 108 -5.42 5.23 -0.49
CA ALA A 108 -6.42 5.42 0.55
C ALA A 108 -6.61 6.90 0.95
N VAL A 109 -5.63 7.76 0.70
CA VAL A 109 -5.73 9.22 0.91
C VAL A 109 -6.85 9.84 0.06
N VAL A 110 -7.09 9.35 -1.16
CA VAL A 110 -8.19 9.88 -2.00
C VAL A 110 -9.55 9.51 -1.41
N THR A 111 -9.70 8.27 -0.95
CA THR A 111 -10.91 7.87 -0.23
C THR A 111 -11.08 8.65 1.07
N ALA A 112 -10.00 8.95 1.80
CA ALA A 112 -10.08 9.79 3.00
C ALA A 112 -10.58 11.20 2.67
N ALA A 113 -10.08 11.82 1.59
CA ALA A 113 -10.53 13.12 1.12
C ALA A 113 -12.03 13.14 0.75
N ILE A 114 -12.53 12.07 0.13
CA ILE A 114 -13.98 11.90 -0.14
C ILE A 114 -14.78 11.89 1.17
N LEU A 115 -14.27 11.25 2.21
CA LEU A 115 -14.95 11.14 3.50
C LEU A 115 -14.94 12.45 4.30
N THR A 116 -13.90 13.27 4.14
CA THR A 116 -13.75 14.56 4.81
C THR A 116 -14.39 15.72 4.03
N ASN A 117 -15.05 15.45 2.89
CA ASN A 117 -15.58 16.46 1.95
C ASN A 117 -14.51 17.43 1.43
N GLU A 118 -13.27 16.95 1.29
CA GLU A 118 -12.19 17.72 0.69
C GLU A 118 -12.27 17.71 -0.85
N ASN A 119 -11.48 18.58 -1.49
CA ASN A 119 -11.48 18.71 -2.93
C ASN A 119 -10.81 17.50 -3.59
N MET A 120 -11.64 16.60 -4.14
CA MET A 120 -11.22 15.39 -4.85
C MET A 120 -10.24 15.64 -5.98
N GLU A 121 -10.38 16.75 -6.73
CA GLU A 121 -9.48 17.07 -7.85
C GLU A 121 -8.05 17.27 -7.34
N THR A 122 -7.90 17.97 -6.21
CA THR A 122 -6.59 18.21 -5.61
C THR A 122 -5.97 16.95 -5.02
N SER A 123 -6.77 16.06 -4.42
CA SER A 123 -6.29 14.79 -3.87
C SER A 123 -5.88 13.81 -4.96
N VAL A 124 -6.64 13.73 -6.05
CA VAL A 124 -6.31 12.91 -7.22
C VAL A 124 -5.03 13.41 -7.88
N LEU A 125 -4.85 14.73 -7.98
CA LEU A 125 -3.63 15.34 -8.50
C LEU A 125 -2.42 15.06 -7.62
N ALA A 126 -2.55 15.19 -6.29
CA ALA A 126 -1.50 14.86 -5.33
C ALA A 126 -1.07 13.39 -5.42
N VAL A 127 -2.04 12.48 -5.49
CA VAL A 127 -1.77 11.04 -5.64
C VAL A 127 -1.14 10.74 -7.00
N THR A 128 -1.65 11.33 -8.09
CA THR A 128 -1.05 11.16 -9.42
C THR A 128 0.41 11.61 -9.41
N ALA A 129 0.71 12.79 -8.88
CA ALA A 129 2.06 13.33 -8.81
C ALA A 129 3.00 12.43 -7.98
N THR A 130 2.52 11.89 -6.85
CA THR A 130 3.30 11.05 -5.93
C THR A 130 3.55 9.64 -6.49
N TYR A 131 2.57 9.07 -7.20
CA TYR A 131 2.73 7.78 -7.86
C TYR A 131 3.65 7.86 -9.08
N VAL A 132 3.53 8.92 -9.88
CA VAL A 132 4.43 9.16 -11.02
C VAL A 132 5.86 9.40 -10.52
N SER A 133 6.04 10.21 -9.47
CA SER A 133 7.38 10.40 -8.89
C SER A 133 7.92 9.12 -8.26
N GLY A 134 7.06 8.25 -7.72
CA GLY A 134 7.45 6.95 -7.16
C GLY A 134 8.06 5.97 -8.14
N LEU A 135 7.75 6.07 -9.42
CA LEU A 135 8.43 5.28 -10.46
C LEU A 135 9.95 5.51 -10.46
N ALA A 136 10.40 6.71 -10.09
CA ALA A 136 11.83 7.03 -10.00
C ALA A 136 12.33 7.04 -8.54
N LEU A 137 11.57 7.69 -7.64
CA LEU A 137 12.00 7.93 -6.26
C LEU A 137 12.06 6.65 -5.44
N THR A 138 11.10 5.73 -5.58
CA THR A 138 11.10 4.48 -4.82
C THR A 138 12.31 3.59 -5.12
N PRO A 139 12.61 3.21 -6.38
CA PRO A 139 13.81 2.40 -6.64
C PRO A 139 15.10 3.14 -6.31
N LEU A 140 15.13 4.47 -6.46
CA LEU A 140 16.30 5.29 -6.10
C LEU A 140 16.54 5.31 -4.59
N LEU A 141 15.51 5.54 -3.79
CA LEU A 141 15.61 5.56 -2.33
C LEU A 141 15.98 4.17 -1.79
N SER A 142 15.33 3.12 -2.31
CA SER A 142 15.67 1.74 -1.97
C SER A 142 17.14 1.44 -2.29
N TYR A 143 17.63 1.81 -3.47
CA TYR A 143 19.03 1.60 -3.84
C TYR A 143 20.01 2.41 -2.97
N ILE A 144 19.73 3.69 -2.69
CA ILE A 144 20.62 4.54 -1.89
C ILE A 144 20.74 4.01 -0.45
N LEU A 145 19.65 3.46 0.09
CA LEU A 145 19.57 3.09 1.52
C LEU A 145 19.87 1.61 1.80
N ILE A 146 19.61 0.71 0.84
CA ILE A 146 19.86 -0.75 0.96
C ILE A 146 21.06 -1.20 0.09
N GLY A 147 21.42 -0.44 -0.94
CA GLY A 147 22.45 -0.83 -1.90
C GLY A 147 22.00 -1.98 -2.81
N ASP A 148 22.92 -2.89 -3.13
CA ASP A 148 22.69 -4.04 -4.01
C ASP A 148 21.93 -5.21 -3.35
N ALA A 149 21.51 -5.08 -2.09
CA ALA A 149 20.77 -6.16 -1.42
C ALA A 149 19.39 -6.42 -2.06
N VAL A 150 18.85 -5.44 -2.80
CA VAL A 150 17.64 -5.61 -3.61
C VAL A 150 17.87 -5.00 -4.99
N ASN A 151 17.56 -5.75 -6.05
CA ASN A 151 17.74 -5.28 -7.42
C ASN A 151 16.77 -4.13 -7.76
N PRO A 152 17.27 -2.90 -8.05
CA PRO A 152 16.40 -1.75 -8.33
C PRO A 152 15.54 -1.90 -9.58
N LEU A 153 16.02 -2.66 -10.58
CA LEU A 153 15.26 -2.95 -11.80
C LEU A 153 14.08 -3.89 -11.51
N GLU A 154 14.26 -4.81 -10.57
CA GLU A 154 13.18 -5.70 -10.16
C GLU A 154 12.11 -4.95 -9.35
N ILE A 155 12.52 -4.05 -8.46
CA ILE A 155 11.62 -3.11 -7.78
C ILE A 155 10.84 -2.28 -8.80
N LEU A 156 11.53 -1.67 -9.77
CA LEU A 156 10.89 -0.87 -10.82
C LEU A 156 9.87 -1.70 -11.61
N LYS A 157 10.21 -2.95 -11.95
CA LYS A 157 9.31 -3.88 -12.64
C LYS A 157 8.03 -4.12 -11.83
N TYR A 158 8.14 -4.39 -10.53
CA TYR A 158 6.96 -4.59 -9.67
C TYR A 158 6.14 -3.32 -9.48
N ILE A 159 6.77 -2.15 -9.32
CA ILE A 159 6.05 -0.88 -9.22
C ILE A 159 5.29 -0.61 -10.52
N VAL A 160 5.93 -0.77 -11.67
CA VAL A 160 5.27 -0.61 -12.97
C VAL A 160 4.12 -1.61 -13.09
N LEU A 161 4.31 -2.87 -12.69
CA LEU A 161 3.26 -3.88 -12.68
C LEU A 161 2.08 -3.45 -11.80
N PHE A 162 2.34 -3.00 -10.58
CA PHE A 162 1.33 -2.60 -9.59
C PHE A 162 0.68 -1.25 -9.86
N ILE A 163 1.26 -0.39 -10.69
CA ILE A 163 0.63 0.87 -11.09
C ILE A 163 -0.10 0.67 -12.42
N VAL A 164 0.58 0.17 -13.44
CA VAL A 164 0.06 0.08 -14.80
C VAL A 164 -1.09 -0.91 -14.90
N ILE A 165 -0.95 -2.13 -14.35
CA ILE A 165 -2.04 -3.12 -14.43
C ILE A 165 -3.30 -2.61 -13.73
N PRO A 166 -3.26 -2.14 -12.46
CA PRO A 166 -4.45 -1.65 -11.80
C PRO A 166 -5.07 -0.41 -12.45
N VAL A 167 -4.28 0.49 -13.03
CA VAL A 167 -4.78 1.64 -13.82
C VAL A 167 -5.53 1.17 -15.07
N ILE A 168 -4.94 0.24 -15.82
CA ILE A 168 -5.55 -0.34 -17.02
C ILE A 168 -6.84 -1.07 -16.64
N LEU A 169 -6.78 -1.97 -15.65
CA LEU A 169 -7.93 -2.73 -15.19
C LEU A 169 -9.03 -1.81 -14.65
N SER A 170 -8.70 -0.77 -13.90
CA SER A 170 -9.68 0.23 -13.42
C SER A 170 -10.40 0.92 -14.58
N ARG A 171 -9.71 1.16 -15.70
CA ARG A 171 -10.29 1.81 -16.88
C ARG A 171 -11.19 0.89 -17.70
N PHE A 172 -10.89 -0.41 -17.75
CA PHE A 172 -11.68 -1.41 -18.47
C PHE A 172 -12.74 -2.10 -17.63
N THR A 173 -12.65 -2.01 -16.30
CA THR A 173 -13.70 -2.50 -15.42
C THR A 173 -14.91 -1.56 -15.57
N PRO A 174 -16.08 -2.06 -16.00
CA PRO A 174 -17.28 -1.23 -16.03
C PRO A 174 -17.48 -0.73 -14.61
N ARG A 175 -17.47 0.60 -14.39
CA ARG A 175 -17.61 1.25 -13.08
C ARG A 175 -18.56 0.41 -12.26
N LEU A 176 -18.00 -0.40 -11.37
CA LEU A 176 -18.79 -1.27 -10.54
C LEU A 176 -19.40 -0.25 -9.60
N HIS A 177 -20.61 0.21 -9.90
CA HIS A 177 -21.41 1.09 -9.05
C HIS A 177 -21.84 0.29 -7.80
N MET A 178 -20.87 -0.39 -7.20
CA MET A 178 -20.99 -1.27 -6.09
C MET A 178 -21.23 -0.34 -4.92
N LYS A 179 -22.43 -0.49 -4.34
CA LYS A 179 -22.83 0.31 -3.19
C LYS A 179 -21.73 0.21 -2.14
N ARG A 180 -21.40 1.33 -1.50
CA ARG A 180 -20.37 1.42 -0.44
C ARG A 180 -20.50 0.31 0.61
N SER A 181 -21.74 -0.12 0.89
CA SER A 181 -22.06 -1.23 1.80
C SER A 181 -21.43 -2.58 1.42
N PHE A 182 -21.12 -2.83 0.15
CA PHE A 182 -20.45 -4.05 -0.31
C PHE A 182 -18.95 -3.83 -0.55
N LYS A 183 -18.56 -2.65 -1.03
CA LYS A 183 -17.15 -2.31 -1.30
C LYS A 183 -16.30 -2.35 -0.02
N VAL A 184 -16.83 -1.82 1.10
CA VAL A 184 -16.08 -1.75 2.36
C VAL A 184 -15.77 -3.14 2.96
N PRO A 185 -16.73 -4.05 3.13
CA PRO A 185 -16.43 -5.41 3.62
C PRO A 185 -15.46 -6.18 2.72
N ILE A 186 -15.55 -6.03 1.39
CA ILE A 186 -14.62 -6.69 0.46
C ILE A 186 -13.20 -6.19 0.66
N ILE A 187 -12.99 -4.87 0.73
CA ILE A 187 -11.66 -4.28 0.99
C ILE A 187 -11.13 -4.73 2.35
N ASN A 188 -11.97 -4.76 3.39
CA ASN A 188 -11.57 -5.23 4.71
C ASN A 188 -11.16 -6.71 4.70
N LEU A 189 -11.93 -7.56 4.01
CA LEU A 189 -11.60 -8.98 3.84
C LEU A 189 -10.27 -9.16 3.10
N MET A 190 -10.04 -8.38 2.04
CA MET A 190 -8.77 -8.42 1.30
C MET A 190 -7.59 -7.96 2.16
N MET A 191 -7.77 -6.91 2.95
CA MET A 191 -6.76 -6.46 3.90
C MET A 191 -6.48 -7.53 4.97
N ALA A 192 -7.52 -8.17 5.50
CA ALA A 192 -7.40 -9.28 6.44
C ALA A 192 -6.64 -10.46 5.82
N ALA A 193 -6.98 -10.85 4.59
CA ALA A 193 -6.29 -11.92 3.87
C ALA A 193 -4.81 -11.58 3.62
N MET A 194 -4.50 -10.33 3.26
CA MET A 194 -3.12 -9.87 3.09
C MET A 194 -2.32 -9.95 4.39
N VAL A 195 -2.88 -9.45 5.49
CA VAL A 195 -2.23 -9.51 6.81
C VAL A 195 -2.06 -10.96 7.26
N PHE A 196 -3.07 -11.80 7.08
CA PHE A 196 -2.98 -13.23 7.37
C PHE A 196 -1.81 -13.88 6.60
N CYS A 197 -1.74 -13.67 5.28
CA CYS A 197 -0.67 -14.23 4.45
C CYS A 197 0.71 -13.72 4.89
N SER A 198 0.82 -12.42 5.16
CA SER A 198 2.09 -11.79 5.56
C SER A 198 2.57 -12.22 6.93
N VAL A 199 1.68 -12.37 7.91
CA VAL A 199 2.05 -12.80 9.27
C VAL A 199 2.31 -14.30 9.30
N ASN A 200 1.49 -15.11 8.63
CA ASN A 200 1.69 -16.56 8.59
C ASN A 200 2.99 -16.94 7.87
N SER A 201 3.34 -16.26 6.76
CA SER A 201 4.59 -16.54 6.04
C SER A 201 5.86 -16.13 6.78
N ASN A 202 5.74 -15.26 7.79
CA ASN A 202 6.86 -14.78 8.60
C ASN A 202 6.74 -15.23 10.06
N ARG A 203 5.87 -16.22 10.35
CA ARG A 203 5.56 -16.61 11.72
C ARG A 203 6.78 -17.19 12.43
N GLY A 204 7.58 -18.01 11.76
CA GLY A 204 8.87 -18.49 12.28
C GLY A 204 9.77 -17.35 12.75
N ALA A 205 10.01 -16.37 11.88
CA ALA A 205 10.82 -15.19 12.23
C ALA A 205 10.25 -14.41 13.43
N MET A 206 8.92 -14.30 13.57
CA MET A 206 8.28 -13.57 14.67
C MET A 206 8.24 -14.33 16.00
N VAL A 207 8.35 -15.66 15.99
CA VAL A 207 8.25 -16.50 17.19
C VAL A 207 9.64 -16.95 17.67
N ASP A 208 10.55 -17.21 16.73
CA ASP A 208 11.87 -17.77 17.04
C ASP A 208 12.93 -16.68 17.28
N ASP A 209 12.74 -15.44 16.79
CA ASP A 209 13.66 -14.30 16.99
C ASP A 209 12.91 -12.97 17.27
N PRO A 210 12.46 -12.73 18.53
CA PRO A 210 11.61 -11.59 18.90
C PRO A 210 12.34 -10.24 19.00
#